data_AF-A0A6A8MA88-F1
#
_entry.id   AF-A0A6A8MA88-F1
#
_cell.length_a   1.000
_cell.length_b   1.000
_cell.length_c   1.000
_cell.angle_alpha   90.00
_cell.angle_beta   90.00
_cell.angle_gamma   90.00
#
_symmetry.space_group_name_H-M   'P 1'
#
loop_
_entity.id
_entity.type
_entity.pdbx_description
1 polymer ?
#
loop_
_entity_poly.entity_id
_entity_poly.type
_entity_poly.pdbx_seq_one_letter_code
_entity_poly.pdbx_strand_id
1 'polypeptide(L)'
;MPNKTIKYRIYPTTEQSVMFAKTFGCCRKVYNLMLSDKIEGYKQTGKFPTVTPAKYKKDYPYLKEVDSLALANKQMDLQAAFRNAFSKSRKKNNGFPKFKSKRHSRKTYTTNNQKGTVAIIDNRYIKLPKIGKVKAVIHRTAPDGWVIKSATVSQESDGKYYISVLFEFEKAVKFYAADKSNAIGLDYASDGLYVDSNGHVGANHKYYRESHKKLAKAQRRLSRMRGSKKHEKKSNNYMKQLLKVNKIHRHIANQRLDNLHKISTEIANRYDVVCVETLNMQSMANHGFGNGKATLDNGYGMFLSMLEYKLSDRNKYLVKVDKWFPSSQICHRCGTLHPEMKNLQIRKMKCDCGLAISRDQNAAINILNEGLRLLTEGA
;
A
#
# COMPACT_ATOMS: atom_id res chain seq x y z
N MET A 1 -17.93 6.41 12.58
CA MET A 1 -17.35 7.62 11.95
C MET A 1 -16.21 7.20 11.02
N PRO A 2 -15.99 7.91 9.89
CA PRO A 2 -14.85 7.66 9.02
C PRO A 2 -13.52 7.95 9.74
N ASN A 3 -12.47 7.26 9.28
CA ASN A 3 -11.12 7.47 9.77
C ASN A 3 -10.19 7.90 8.63
N LYS A 4 -9.29 8.85 8.88
CA LYS A 4 -8.24 9.24 7.95
C LYS A 4 -6.90 9.27 8.65
N THR A 5 -5.86 8.81 7.94
CA THR A 5 -4.50 8.79 8.46
C THR A 5 -3.65 9.84 7.77
N ILE A 6 -2.87 10.61 8.54
CA ILE A 6 -1.82 11.48 8.01
C ILE A 6 -0.46 10.95 8.48
N LYS A 7 0.48 10.79 7.56
CA LYS A 7 1.81 10.23 7.82
C LYS A 7 2.87 11.33 7.84
N TYR A 8 3.51 11.54 8.98
CA TYR A 8 4.58 12.53 9.15
C TYR A 8 5.97 11.88 9.24
N ARG A 9 6.98 12.59 8.75
CA ARG A 9 8.39 12.24 8.98
C ARG A 9 8.80 12.74 10.37
N ILE A 10 9.40 11.87 11.19
CA ILE A 10 9.86 12.22 12.54
C ILE A 10 11.36 12.05 12.73
N TYR A 11 11.94 12.83 13.64
CA TYR A 11 13.37 12.89 13.91
C TYR A 11 13.59 12.62 15.40
N PRO A 12 13.56 11.35 15.82
CA PRO A 12 13.78 11.00 17.22
C PRO A 12 15.23 11.28 17.63
N THR A 13 15.41 11.62 18.90
CA THR A 13 16.73 11.62 19.55
C THR A 13 17.29 10.20 19.65
N THR A 14 18.55 10.07 20.06
CA THR A 14 19.19 8.77 20.30
C THR A 14 18.40 7.93 21.32
N GLU A 15 18.03 8.53 22.45
CA GLU A 15 17.24 7.88 23.51
C GLU A 15 15.85 7.45 23.02
N GLN A 16 15.15 8.32 22.29
CA GLN A 16 13.85 8.00 21.69
C GLN A 16 13.98 6.85 20.68
N SER A 17 15.05 6.83 19.88
CA SER A 17 15.32 5.76 18.92
C SER A 17 15.57 4.40 19.60
N VAL A 18 16.28 4.41 20.74
CA VAL A 18 16.47 3.22 21.59
C VAL A 18 15.13 2.74 22.13
N MET A 19 14.30 3.64 22.66
CA MET A 19 12.96 3.29 23.17
C MET A 19 12.04 2.74 22.08
N PHE A 20 12.07 3.29 20.86
CA PHE A 20 11.36 2.72 19.73
C PHE A 20 11.85 1.30 19.39
N ALA A 21 13.17 1.07 19.38
CA ALA A 21 13.74 -0.24 19.12
C ALA A 21 13.33 -1.29 20.17
N LYS A 22 13.35 -0.91 21.46
CA LYS A 22 12.83 -1.72 22.57
C LYS A 22 11.35 -2.05 22.36
N THR A 23 10.53 -1.03 22.06
CA THR A 23 9.08 -1.18 21.82
C THR A 23 8.78 -2.13 20.66
N PHE A 24 9.46 -1.98 19.52
CA PHE A 24 9.31 -2.90 18.38
C PHE A 24 9.66 -4.34 18.77
N GLY A 25 10.72 -4.52 19.57
CA GLY A 25 11.14 -5.82 20.08
C GLY A 25 10.10 -6.46 20.99
N CYS A 26 9.58 -5.70 21.95
CA CYS A 26 8.57 -6.13 22.91
C CYS A 26 7.26 -6.51 22.21
N CYS A 27 6.76 -5.65 21.31
CA CYS A 27 5.57 -5.95 20.50
C CYS A 27 5.72 -7.25 19.69
N ARG A 28 6.90 -7.48 19.10
CA ARG A 28 7.17 -8.74 18.36
C ARG A 28 7.14 -9.95 19.30
N LYS A 29 7.82 -9.87 20.45
CA LYS A 29 7.89 -10.97 21.43
C LYS A 29 6.51 -11.31 21.97
N VAL A 30 5.74 -10.31 22.40
CA VAL A 30 4.37 -10.50 22.92
C VAL A 30 3.45 -11.12 21.88
N TYR A 31 3.48 -10.65 20.62
CA TYR A 31 2.71 -11.27 19.55
C TYR A 31 3.06 -12.76 19.37
N ASN A 32 4.35 -13.11 19.38
CA ASN A 32 4.79 -14.49 19.20
C ASN A 32 4.42 -15.39 20.39
N LEU A 33 4.55 -14.88 21.63
CA LEU A 33 4.12 -15.61 22.83
C LEU A 33 2.62 -15.90 22.78
N MET A 34 1.80 -14.89 22.51
CA MET A 34 0.34 -15.06 22.38
C MET A 34 -0.06 -16.03 21.27
N LEU A 35 0.68 -16.04 20.16
CA LEU A 35 0.45 -17.01 19.08
C LEU A 35 0.84 -18.43 19.53
N SER A 36 1.94 -18.60 20.27
CA SER A 36 2.36 -19.90 20.83
C SER A 36 1.30 -20.45 21.78
N ASP A 37 0.90 -19.66 22.78
CA ASP A 37 -0.13 -20.04 23.75
C ASP A 37 -1.45 -20.43 23.07
N LYS A 38 -1.84 -19.72 22.00
CA LYS A 38 -3.04 -20.08 21.22
C LYS A 38 -2.89 -21.42 20.52
N ILE A 39 -1.75 -21.68 19.89
CA ILE A 39 -1.49 -22.94 19.18
C ILE A 39 -1.43 -24.10 20.17
N GLU A 40 -0.71 -23.95 21.29
CA GLU A 40 -0.58 -24.97 22.33
C GLU A 40 -1.91 -25.25 23.02
N GLY A 41 -2.65 -24.21 23.42
CA GLY A 41 -3.96 -24.38 24.03
C GLY A 41 -4.96 -25.09 23.10
N TYR A 42 -4.91 -24.81 21.79
CA TYR A 42 -5.72 -25.54 20.82
C TYR A 42 -5.33 -27.02 20.70
N LYS A 43 -4.03 -27.34 20.70
CA LYS A 43 -3.55 -28.73 20.68
C LYS A 43 -4.02 -29.53 21.89
N GLN A 44 -4.12 -28.89 23.06
CA GLN A 44 -4.50 -29.55 24.31
C GLN A 44 -6.02 -29.64 24.50
N THR A 45 -6.77 -28.60 24.12
CA THR A 45 -8.20 -28.45 24.49
C THR A 45 -9.15 -28.45 23.29
N GLY A 46 -8.63 -28.45 22.06
CA GLY A 46 -9.41 -28.23 20.84
C GLY A 46 -9.95 -26.80 20.68
N LYS A 47 -9.63 -25.88 21.61
CA LYS A 47 -10.13 -24.49 21.59
C LYS A 47 -8.98 -23.49 21.72
N PHE A 48 -9.11 -22.33 21.06
CA PHE A 48 -8.11 -21.26 21.16
C PHE A 48 -8.32 -20.46 22.45
N PRO A 49 -7.36 -20.44 23.40
CA PRO A 49 -7.50 -19.69 24.64
C PRO A 49 -7.51 -18.18 24.42
N THR A 50 -8.09 -17.46 25.38
CA THR A 50 -7.94 -16.01 25.50
C THR A 50 -6.54 -15.70 26.06
N VAL A 51 -5.82 -14.83 25.37
CA VAL A 51 -4.43 -14.46 25.71
C VAL A 51 -4.34 -12.95 25.85
N THR A 52 -3.63 -12.49 26.89
CA THR A 52 -3.43 -11.07 27.15
C THR A 52 -1.95 -10.76 27.38
N PRO A 53 -1.46 -9.57 26.99
CA PRO A 53 -0.07 -9.18 27.23
C PRO A 53 0.33 -9.15 28.71
N ALA A 54 -0.63 -8.96 29.62
CA ALA A 54 -0.38 -8.82 31.06
C ALA A 54 0.27 -10.08 31.65
N LYS A 55 -0.14 -11.27 31.18
CA LYS A 55 0.40 -12.58 31.61
C LYS A 55 1.92 -12.63 31.53
N TYR A 56 2.50 -12.08 30.46
CA TYR A 56 3.94 -12.20 30.19
C TYR A 56 4.80 -11.21 30.97
N LYS A 57 4.22 -10.23 31.67
CA LYS A 57 5.00 -9.21 32.40
C LYS A 57 5.69 -9.76 33.66
N LYS A 58 5.27 -10.92 34.16
CA LYS A 58 5.92 -11.63 35.28
C LYS A 58 7.24 -12.24 34.82
N ASP A 59 7.19 -12.99 33.73
CA ASP A 59 8.36 -13.72 33.19
C ASP A 59 9.30 -12.81 32.39
N TYR A 60 8.78 -11.70 31.87
CA TYR A 60 9.56 -10.72 31.09
C TYR A 60 9.36 -9.30 31.64
N PRO A 61 10.04 -8.93 32.74
CA PRO A 61 9.86 -7.63 33.40
C PRO A 61 10.11 -6.40 32.51
N TYR A 62 11.01 -6.50 31.54
CA TYR A 62 11.31 -5.42 30.58
C TYR A 62 10.09 -5.00 29.73
N LEU A 63 9.03 -5.82 29.67
CA LEU A 63 7.76 -5.43 29.03
C LEU A 63 7.06 -4.27 29.76
N LYS A 64 7.44 -3.96 31.00
CA LYS A 64 6.95 -2.80 31.76
C LYS A 64 7.61 -1.48 31.34
N GLU A 65 8.76 -1.52 30.67
CA GLU A 65 9.48 -0.33 30.20
C GLU A 65 8.76 0.37 29.04
N VAL A 66 8.02 -0.40 28.23
CA VAL A 66 7.38 0.09 27.00
C VAL A 66 5.92 0.44 27.24
N ASP A 67 5.35 1.19 26.30
CA ASP A 67 3.93 1.55 26.32
C ASP A 67 3.02 0.30 26.35
N SER A 68 2.16 0.22 27.37
CA SER A 68 1.22 -0.88 27.55
C SER A 68 0.19 -0.94 26.43
N LEU A 69 -0.19 0.20 25.86
CA LEU A 69 -1.12 0.28 24.72
C LEU A 69 -0.49 -0.30 23.46
N ALA A 70 0.82 -0.17 23.30
CA ALA A 70 1.55 -0.82 22.20
C ALA A 70 1.50 -2.35 22.28
N LEU A 71 1.54 -2.90 23.50
CA LEU A 71 1.40 -4.35 23.71
C LEU A 71 -0.05 -4.81 23.52
N ALA A 72 -1.02 -4.06 24.05
CA ALA A 72 -2.45 -4.35 23.89
C ALA A 72 -2.88 -4.33 22.41
N ASN A 73 -2.34 -3.40 21.60
CA ASN A 73 -2.56 -3.38 20.16
C ASN A 73 -2.10 -4.68 19.47
N LYS A 74 -1.07 -5.38 19.98
CA LYS A 74 -0.65 -6.67 19.40
C LYS A 74 -1.64 -7.79 19.69
N GLN A 75 -2.38 -7.71 20.78
CA GLN A 75 -3.47 -8.64 21.05
C GLN A 75 -4.59 -8.43 20.03
N MET A 76 -4.98 -7.17 19.78
CA MET A 76 -5.99 -6.81 18.78
C MET A 76 -5.56 -7.22 17.36
N ASP A 77 -4.29 -6.99 16.99
CA ASP A 77 -3.73 -7.46 15.72
C ASP A 77 -3.86 -8.98 15.56
N LEU A 78 -3.55 -9.74 16.62
CA LEU A 78 -3.62 -11.20 16.59
C LEU A 78 -5.06 -11.69 16.50
N GLN A 79 -5.97 -11.12 17.30
CA GLN A 79 -7.41 -11.43 17.24
C GLN A 79 -7.98 -11.15 15.84
N ALA A 80 -7.63 -10.01 15.24
CA ALA A 80 -8.03 -9.67 13.89
C ALA A 80 -7.46 -10.68 12.86
N ALA A 81 -6.20 -11.09 13.01
CA ALA A 81 -5.58 -12.07 12.13
C ALA A 81 -6.26 -13.45 12.22
N PHE A 82 -6.61 -13.92 13.42
CA PHE A 82 -7.40 -15.14 13.62
C PHE A 82 -8.77 -15.01 12.97
N ARG A 83 -9.53 -13.95 13.30
CA ARG A 83 -10.86 -13.70 12.71
C ARG A 83 -10.81 -13.72 11.18
N ASN A 84 -9.79 -13.11 10.58
CA ASN A 84 -9.63 -13.07 9.13
C ASN A 84 -9.25 -14.44 8.53
N ALA A 85 -8.41 -15.22 9.22
CA ALA A 85 -8.01 -16.57 8.79
C ALA A 85 -9.18 -17.56 8.77
N PHE A 86 -10.14 -17.40 9.68
CA PHE A 86 -11.32 -18.26 9.80
C PHE A 86 -12.60 -17.66 9.17
N SER A 87 -12.55 -16.44 8.64
CA SER A 87 -13.70 -15.78 7.99
C SER A 87 -13.94 -16.39 6.60
N LYS A 88 -15.16 -16.90 6.34
CA LYS A 88 -15.53 -17.51 5.05
C LYS A 88 -15.25 -16.58 3.84
N SER A 89 -15.57 -15.28 3.97
CA SER A 89 -15.36 -14.29 2.90
C SER A 89 -13.89 -13.91 2.68
N ARG A 90 -13.05 -14.04 3.71
CA ARG A 90 -11.66 -13.57 3.69
C ARG A 90 -10.60 -14.67 3.69
N LYS A 91 -11.01 -15.92 3.90
CA LYS A 91 -10.14 -17.10 3.97
C LYS A 91 -9.34 -17.30 2.69
N LYS A 92 -9.93 -17.07 1.51
CA LYS A 92 -9.23 -17.21 0.21
C LYS A 92 -7.98 -16.32 0.10
N ASN A 93 -7.99 -15.17 0.77
CA ASN A 93 -6.93 -14.16 0.69
C ASN A 93 -6.04 -14.12 1.95
N ASN A 94 -6.41 -14.81 3.04
CA ASN A 94 -5.71 -14.75 4.32
C ASN A 94 -5.39 -16.14 4.85
N GLY A 95 -4.11 -16.37 5.14
CA GLY A 95 -3.66 -17.60 5.80
C GLY A 95 -3.67 -17.52 7.33
N PHE A 96 -3.37 -18.64 7.96
CA PHE A 96 -3.20 -18.72 9.41
C PHE A 96 -2.08 -17.75 9.90
N PRO A 97 -2.24 -17.11 11.07
CA PRO A 97 -1.25 -16.18 11.60
C PRO A 97 0.15 -16.82 11.75
N LYS A 98 1.19 -16.12 11.29
CA LYS A 98 2.58 -16.59 11.33
C LYS A 98 3.39 -15.87 12.41
N PHE A 99 4.39 -16.56 12.97
CA PHE A 99 5.36 -15.95 13.88
C PHE A 99 6.13 -14.81 13.19
N LYS A 100 6.36 -13.73 13.95
CA LYS A 100 7.09 -12.54 13.50
C LYS A 100 8.59 -12.74 13.70
N SER A 101 9.37 -12.50 12.66
CA SER A 101 10.83 -12.57 12.66
C SER A 101 11.47 -11.22 12.99
N LYS A 102 12.55 -11.22 13.79
CA LYS A 102 13.35 -10.01 14.06
C LYS A 102 13.92 -9.38 12.77
N ARG A 103 14.22 -10.21 11.77
CA ARG A 103 14.88 -9.80 10.52
C ARG A 103 13.88 -9.32 9.46
N HIS A 104 12.74 -9.99 9.34
CA HIS A 104 11.80 -9.76 8.24
C HIS A 104 10.54 -8.99 8.63
N SER A 105 10.20 -8.94 9.92
CA SER A 105 9.02 -8.20 10.34
C SER A 105 9.25 -6.70 10.31
N ARG A 106 8.20 -5.97 9.92
CA ARG A 106 8.20 -4.50 9.95
C ARG A 106 8.46 -4.01 11.36
N LYS A 107 9.34 -3.01 11.48
CA LYS A 107 9.60 -2.30 12.72
C LYS A 107 8.51 -1.26 12.92
N THR A 108 7.47 -1.64 13.67
CA THR A 108 6.32 -0.77 13.91
C THR A 108 5.61 -1.12 15.21
N TYR A 109 5.03 -0.11 15.85
CA TYR A 109 4.05 -0.28 16.91
C TYR A 109 2.96 0.78 16.78
N THR A 110 1.80 0.49 17.35
CA THR A 110 0.64 1.39 17.39
C THR A 110 0.29 1.66 18.83
N THR A 111 0.06 2.92 19.18
CA THR A 111 -0.44 3.33 20.49
C THR A 111 -1.75 4.07 20.32
N ASN A 112 -2.63 3.94 21.31
CA ASN A 112 -3.95 4.56 21.28
C ASN A 112 -3.89 5.89 22.04
N ASN A 113 -4.64 6.87 21.56
CA ASN A 113 -4.80 8.12 22.28
C ASN A 113 -5.74 7.89 23.46
N GLN A 114 -5.26 8.16 24.67
CA GLN A 114 -6.06 8.15 25.90
C GLN A 114 -6.01 9.55 26.48
N LYS A 115 -7.06 10.34 26.29
CA LYS A 115 -7.18 11.69 26.88
C LYS A 115 -5.94 12.58 26.63
N GLY A 116 -5.44 12.63 25.39
CA GLY A 116 -4.32 13.52 25.00
C GLY A 116 -2.92 12.96 25.25
N THR A 117 -2.78 11.64 25.45
CA THR A 117 -1.45 10.99 25.45
C THR A 117 -0.77 11.06 24.08
N VAL A 118 -1.54 11.21 22.99
CA VAL A 118 -1.05 11.52 21.65
C VAL A 118 -1.56 12.89 21.24
N ALA A 119 -0.65 13.80 20.89
CA ALA A 119 -0.99 15.16 20.48
C ALA A 119 0.02 15.69 19.46
N ILE A 120 -0.44 16.56 18.55
CA ILE A 120 0.43 17.38 17.70
C ILE A 120 0.64 18.70 18.46
N ILE A 121 1.89 19.11 18.64
CA ILE A 121 2.27 20.25 19.48
C ILE A 121 3.12 21.22 18.65
N ASP A 122 2.78 22.52 18.73
CA ASP A 122 3.47 23.64 18.09
C ASP A 122 3.72 23.46 16.58
N ASN A 123 2.91 22.62 15.92
CA ASN A 123 3.09 22.19 14.54
C ASN A 123 4.52 21.66 14.22
N ARG A 124 5.27 21.23 15.23
CA ARG A 124 6.69 20.82 15.13
C ARG A 124 6.99 19.52 15.85
N TYR A 125 6.12 19.09 16.76
CA TYR A 125 6.32 17.92 17.59
C TYR A 125 5.08 17.03 17.61
N ILE A 126 5.30 15.75 17.81
CA ILE A 126 4.24 14.79 18.13
C ILE A 126 4.56 14.16 19.48
N LYS A 127 3.65 14.33 20.43
CA LYS A 127 3.71 13.71 21.76
C LYS A 127 3.27 12.25 21.67
N LEU A 128 4.02 11.38 22.33
CA LEU A 128 3.73 9.96 22.44
C LEU A 128 3.84 9.51 23.92
N PRO A 129 3.04 8.51 24.35
CA PRO A 129 3.19 7.90 25.67
C PRO A 129 4.59 7.32 25.85
N LYS A 130 5.18 7.47 27.04
CA LYS A 130 6.53 6.99 27.44
C LYS A 130 7.73 7.52 26.64
N ILE A 131 7.49 8.17 25.50
CA ILE A 131 8.53 8.70 24.60
C ILE A 131 8.65 10.23 24.71
N GLY A 132 7.56 10.92 25.05
CA GLY A 132 7.52 12.38 25.12
C GLY A 132 7.34 13.05 23.76
N LYS A 133 7.84 14.28 23.61
CA LYS A 133 7.74 15.07 22.38
C LYS A 133 8.81 14.62 21.36
N VAL A 134 8.38 14.20 20.18
CA VAL A 134 9.27 13.81 19.07
C VAL A 134 9.18 14.85 17.97
N LYS A 135 10.33 15.36 17.50
CA LYS A 135 10.36 16.34 16.41
C LYS A 135 9.76 15.73 15.14
N ALA A 136 8.89 16.47 14.46
CA ALA A 136 8.14 16.03 13.30
C ALA A 136 8.07 17.13 12.24
N VAL A 137 8.04 16.74 10.97
CA VAL A 137 7.72 17.65 9.86
C VAL A 137 6.22 17.57 9.61
N ILE A 138 5.49 18.53 10.15
CA ILE A 138 4.03 18.66 9.98
C ILE A 138 3.77 19.47 8.73
N HIS A 139 3.53 18.77 7.62
CA HIS A 139 3.28 19.35 6.29
C HIS A 139 1.78 19.51 6.00
N ARG A 140 0.92 19.06 6.92
CA ARG A 140 -0.53 19.14 6.85
C ARG A 140 -1.10 19.05 8.25
N THR A 141 -2.08 19.89 8.56
CA THR A 141 -2.87 19.79 9.80
C THR A 141 -4.21 19.13 9.49
N ALA A 142 -4.79 18.45 10.47
CA ALA A 142 -6.15 17.98 10.36
C ALA A 142 -7.10 19.18 10.48
N PRO A 143 -8.24 19.20 9.75
CA PRO A 143 -9.30 20.19 9.96
C PRO A 143 -9.81 20.17 11.40
N ASP A 144 -10.48 21.26 11.77
CA ASP A 144 -11.14 21.37 13.07
C ASP A 144 -12.21 20.28 13.26
N GLY A 145 -12.40 19.84 14.51
CA GLY A 145 -13.30 18.74 14.86
C GLY A 145 -12.74 17.34 14.64
N TRP A 146 -11.54 17.17 14.07
CA TRP A 146 -10.92 15.86 13.90
C TRP A 146 -10.25 15.39 15.19
N VAL A 147 -10.61 14.20 15.65
CA VAL A 147 -10.12 13.62 16.91
C VAL A 147 -9.03 12.59 16.65
N ILE A 148 -7.87 12.73 17.30
CA ILE A 148 -6.79 11.74 17.22
C ILE A 148 -7.21 10.46 17.97
N LYS A 149 -7.19 9.32 17.27
CA LYS A 149 -7.50 7.99 17.85
C LYS A 149 -6.27 7.18 18.20
N SER A 150 -5.26 7.19 17.33
CA SER A 150 -4.05 6.40 17.54
C SER A 150 -2.89 6.97 16.74
N ALA A 151 -1.69 6.58 17.14
CA ALA A 151 -0.46 6.85 16.40
C ALA A 151 0.29 5.55 16.16
N THR A 152 0.71 5.34 14.91
CA THR A 152 1.54 4.21 14.52
C THR A 152 2.93 4.69 14.15
N VAL A 153 3.93 4.33 14.94
CA VAL A 153 5.34 4.61 14.65
C VAL A 153 5.90 3.48 13.80
N SER A 154 6.67 3.83 12.77
CA SER A 154 7.38 2.87 11.94
C SER A 154 8.81 3.31 11.64
N GLN A 155 9.71 2.33 11.48
CA GLN A 155 11.05 2.56 10.94
C GLN A 155 11.18 1.83 9.60
N GLU A 156 11.52 2.60 8.57
CA GLU A 156 11.81 2.09 7.23
C GLU A 156 13.24 1.52 7.15
N SER A 157 13.50 0.71 6.12
CA SER A 157 14.78 0.01 5.94
C SER A 157 15.99 0.92 5.72
N ASP A 158 15.78 2.18 5.33
CA ASP A 158 16.81 3.21 5.19
C ASP A 158 17.12 3.93 6.51
N GLY A 159 16.47 3.54 7.60
CA GLY A 159 16.64 4.07 8.95
C GLY A 159 15.70 5.22 9.30
N LYS A 160 14.91 5.72 8.35
CA LYS A 160 13.97 6.82 8.59
C LYS A 160 12.75 6.34 9.39
N TYR A 161 12.36 7.15 10.36
CA TYR A 161 11.15 6.99 11.16
C TYR A 161 9.98 7.80 10.62
N TYR A 162 8.79 7.23 10.70
CA TYR A 162 7.55 7.92 10.38
C TYR A 162 6.52 7.65 11.48
N ILE A 163 5.56 8.55 11.58
CA ILE A 163 4.39 8.38 12.42
C ILE A 163 3.13 8.60 11.58
N SER A 164 2.24 7.62 11.62
CA SER A 164 0.92 7.69 11.02
C SER A 164 -0.08 8.01 12.12
N VAL A 165 -0.63 9.22 12.12
CA VAL A 165 -1.65 9.65 13.08
C VAL A 165 -3.02 9.38 12.47
N LEU A 166 -3.82 8.58 13.17
CA LEU A 166 -5.19 8.23 12.78
C LEU A 166 -6.15 9.23 13.43
N PHE A 167 -6.94 9.88 12.58
CA PHE A 167 -8.00 10.80 12.97
C PHE A 167 -9.36 10.16 12.70
N GLU A 168 -10.29 10.35 13.63
CA GLU A 168 -11.71 10.10 13.48
C GLU A 168 -12.42 11.45 13.34
N PHE A 169 -13.38 11.54 12.43
CA PHE A 169 -14.11 12.78 12.17
C PHE A 169 -15.52 12.45 11.72
N GLU A 170 -16.44 13.40 11.86
CA GLU A 170 -17.78 13.25 11.30
C GLU A 170 -17.76 13.46 9.80
N LYS A 171 -18.37 12.54 9.04
CA LYS A 171 -18.41 12.64 7.59
C LYS A 171 -19.37 13.76 7.23
N ALA A 172 -18.85 14.92 6.82
CA ALA A 172 -19.67 15.95 6.21
C ALA A 172 -20.42 15.35 4.99
N VAL A 173 -21.70 15.66 4.88
CA VAL A 173 -22.51 15.33 3.70
C VAL A 173 -21.88 16.05 2.50
N LYS A 174 -21.56 15.30 1.46
CA LYS A 174 -21.05 15.87 0.21
C LYS A 174 -22.21 15.99 -0.76
N PHE A 175 -22.52 17.22 -1.15
CA PHE A 175 -23.62 17.52 -2.08
C PHE A 175 -23.21 17.45 -3.55
N TYR A 176 -21.94 17.16 -3.84
CA TYR A 176 -21.48 17.03 -5.22
C TYR A 176 -22.13 15.82 -5.90
N ALA A 177 -22.96 16.07 -6.91
CA ALA A 177 -23.47 15.06 -7.80
C ALA A 177 -22.48 14.89 -8.97
N ALA A 178 -21.98 13.67 -9.16
CA ALA A 178 -21.04 13.36 -10.22
C ALA A 178 -21.74 13.39 -11.59
N ASP A 179 -21.14 14.09 -12.55
CA ASP A 179 -21.57 14.12 -13.94
C ASP A 179 -21.09 12.85 -14.65
N LYS A 180 -22.04 11.97 -15.04
CA LYS A 180 -21.73 10.71 -15.72
C LYS A 180 -21.14 10.93 -17.12
N SER A 181 -21.35 12.09 -17.74
CA SER A 181 -20.75 12.43 -19.04
C SER A 181 -19.27 12.79 -18.93
N ASN A 182 -18.84 13.27 -17.76
CA ASN A 182 -17.44 13.58 -17.46
C ASN A 182 -16.66 12.31 -17.05
N ALA A 183 -16.43 11.45 -18.03
CA ALA A 183 -15.90 10.12 -17.84
C ALA A 183 -14.62 9.85 -18.66
N ILE A 184 -13.78 8.94 -18.15
CA ILE A 184 -12.57 8.50 -18.86
C ILE A 184 -12.35 7.00 -18.70
N GLY A 185 -11.99 6.32 -19.80
CA GLY A 185 -11.55 4.92 -19.78
C GLY A 185 -10.03 4.83 -19.76
N LEU A 186 -9.48 3.94 -18.94
CA LEU A 186 -8.03 3.69 -18.85
C LEU A 186 -7.74 2.22 -19.15
N ASP A 187 -7.04 1.97 -20.26
CA ASP A 187 -6.46 0.68 -20.58
C ASP A 187 -5.05 0.57 -20.00
N TYR A 188 -4.64 -0.62 -19.54
CA TYR A 188 -3.34 -0.82 -18.94
C TYR A 188 -2.21 -0.85 -19.97
N ALA A 189 -1.16 -0.05 -19.72
CA ALA A 189 0.05 -0.06 -20.51
C ALA A 189 1.22 -0.63 -19.71
N SER A 190 1.89 -1.67 -20.24
CA SER A 190 3.12 -2.21 -19.64
C SER A 190 4.35 -1.31 -19.87
N ASP A 191 4.36 -0.57 -20.98
CA ASP A 191 5.33 0.49 -21.27
C ASP A 191 4.66 1.86 -21.02
N GLY A 192 4.54 2.21 -19.75
CA GLY A 192 3.76 3.35 -19.26
C GLY A 192 2.96 2.95 -18.02
N LEU A 193 1.88 3.67 -17.75
CA LEU A 193 0.91 3.36 -16.70
C LEU A 193 -0.44 2.94 -17.29
N TYR A 194 -0.96 3.72 -18.25
CA TYR A 194 -2.21 3.47 -18.95
C TYR A 194 -2.23 4.18 -20.31
N VAL A 195 -3.18 3.82 -21.18
CA VAL A 195 -3.64 4.63 -22.31
C VAL A 195 -5.08 5.06 -22.03
N ASP A 196 -5.38 6.35 -22.15
CA ASP A 196 -6.74 6.86 -21.93
C ASP A 196 -7.59 6.79 -23.21
N SER A 197 -8.91 6.95 -23.07
CA SER A 197 -9.85 6.95 -24.21
C SER A 197 -9.63 8.12 -25.18
N ASN A 198 -8.88 9.15 -24.78
CA ASN A 198 -8.47 10.26 -25.65
C ASN A 198 -7.16 9.96 -26.41
N GLY A 199 -6.50 8.82 -26.13
CA GLY A 199 -5.25 8.41 -26.76
C GLY A 199 -3.98 8.90 -26.07
N HIS A 200 -4.08 9.54 -24.90
CA HIS A 200 -2.91 9.94 -24.12
C HIS A 200 -2.34 8.78 -23.31
N VAL A 201 -1.01 8.70 -23.24
CA VAL A 201 -0.31 7.72 -22.43
C VAL A 201 0.02 8.29 -21.05
N GLY A 202 -0.49 7.65 -20.01
CA GLY A 202 -0.16 7.98 -18.62
C GLY A 202 1.30 7.62 -18.31
N ALA A 203 2.14 8.63 -18.12
CA ALA A 203 3.53 8.60 -17.63
C ALA A 203 4.43 7.40 -18.04
N ASN A 204 5.49 7.71 -18.79
CA ASN A 204 6.47 6.72 -19.28
C ASN A 204 7.73 6.58 -18.41
N HIS A 205 7.68 7.00 -17.15
CA HIS A 205 8.89 7.13 -16.35
C HIS A 205 9.28 5.80 -15.68
N LYS A 206 10.48 5.30 -16.00
CA LYS A 206 10.99 3.98 -15.58
C LYS A 206 12.00 4.13 -14.43
N TYR A 207 11.52 4.60 -13.27
CA TYR A 207 12.37 4.96 -12.11
C TYR A 207 13.36 3.86 -11.71
N TYR A 208 12.95 2.58 -11.74
CA TYR A 208 13.85 1.49 -11.43
C TYR A 208 14.96 1.35 -12.46
N ARG A 209 14.67 1.50 -13.75
CA ARG A 209 15.65 1.37 -14.84
C ARG A 209 16.71 2.46 -14.77
N GLU A 210 16.31 3.69 -14.48
CA GLU A 210 17.24 4.82 -14.31
C GLU A 210 18.21 4.59 -13.16
N SER A 211 17.71 4.09 -12.02
CA SER A 211 18.53 3.78 -10.86
C SER A 211 19.23 2.42 -10.94
N HIS A 212 18.99 1.62 -11.97
CA HIS A 212 19.42 0.21 -12.05
C HIS A 212 20.95 0.07 -11.98
N LYS A 213 21.69 0.86 -12.77
CA LYS A 213 23.16 0.83 -12.77
C LYS A 213 23.73 1.11 -11.37
N LYS A 214 23.20 2.12 -10.68
CA LYS A 214 23.59 2.51 -9.32
C LYS A 214 23.24 1.42 -8.31
N LEU A 215 22.03 0.86 -8.40
CA LEU A 215 21.56 -0.21 -7.53
C LEU A 215 22.40 -1.48 -7.69
N ALA A 216 22.64 -1.92 -8.93
CA ALA A 216 23.44 -3.11 -9.23
C ALA A 216 24.87 -2.99 -8.70
N LYS A 217 25.51 -1.82 -8.86
CA LYS A 217 26.84 -1.55 -8.28
C LYS A 217 26.83 -1.65 -6.76
N ALA A 218 25.81 -1.07 -6.10
CA ALA A 218 25.68 -1.12 -4.65
C ALA A 218 25.40 -2.53 -4.11
N GLN A 219 24.58 -3.32 -4.82
CA GLN A 219 24.28 -4.72 -4.49
C GLN A 219 25.50 -5.62 -4.69
N ARG A 220 26.27 -5.45 -5.78
CA ARG A 220 27.54 -6.18 -6.00
C ARG A 220 28.56 -5.93 -4.90
N ARG A 221 28.67 -4.68 -4.43
CA ARG A 221 29.53 -4.37 -3.28
C ARG A 221 29.02 -5.06 -2.00
N LEU A 222 27.71 -5.05 -1.77
CA LEU A 222 27.10 -5.69 -0.61
C LEU A 222 27.33 -7.21 -0.58
N SER A 223 27.23 -7.88 -1.74
CA SER A 223 27.40 -9.34 -1.83
C SER A 223 28.84 -9.80 -1.55
N ARG A 224 29.83 -8.94 -1.81
CA ARG A 224 31.25 -9.20 -1.55
C ARG A 224 31.68 -8.90 -0.11
N MET A 225 30.84 -8.26 0.71
CA MET A 225 31.19 -7.90 2.08
C MET A 225 31.03 -9.06 3.06
N ARG A 226 31.92 -9.13 4.06
CA ARG A 226 31.84 -10.06 5.19
C ARG A 226 30.48 -9.95 5.89
N GLY A 227 29.80 -11.07 6.01
CA GLY A 227 28.42 -11.16 6.46
C GLY A 227 27.42 -11.29 5.32
N SER A 228 27.80 -11.35 4.05
CA SER A 228 26.83 -11.49 2.95
C SER A 228 26.18 -12.88 2.91
N LYS A 229 26.90 -13.92 3.33
CA LYS A 229 26.45 -15.31 3.28
C LYS A 229 25.31 -15.58 4.26
N LYS A 230 24.55 -16.65 3.98
CA LYS A 230 23.54 -17.18 4.90
C LYS A 230 24.25 -17.67 6.17
N HIS A 231 23.66 -17.42 7.34
CA HIS A 231 24.21 -17.77 8.67
C HIS A 231 25.50 -17.05 9.11
N GLU A 232 26.05 -16.15 8.31
CA GLU A 232 27.22 -15.37 8.70
C GLU A 232 26.83 -14.14 9.55
N LYS A 233 27.64 -13.84 10.58
CA LYS A 233 27.47 -12.63 11.39
C LYS A 233 27.70 -11.39 10.50
N LYS A 234 26.70 -10.50 10.46
CA LYS A 234 26.77 -9.27 9.66
C LYS A 234 27.81 -8.33 10.24
N SER A 235 28.82 -7.95 9.46
CA SER A 235 29.80 -6.94 9.86
C SER A 235 29.19 -5.53 9.89
N ASN A 236 29.82 -4.61 10.62
CA ASN A 236 29.41 -3.20 10.62
C ASN A 236 29.47 -2.59 9.21
N ASN A 237 30.47 -2.97 8.42
CA ASN A 237 30.62 -2.51 7.03
C ASN A 237 29.50 -3.05 6.13
N TYR A 238 29.11 -4.32 6.29
CA TYR A 238 27.94 -4.87 5.61
C TYR A 238 26.68 -4.09 5.96
N MET A 239 26.44 -3.79 7.23
CA MET A 239 25.26 -3.03 7.66
C MET A 239 25.25 -1.61 7.08
N LYS A 240 26.40 -0.92 7.07
CA LYS A 240 26.55 0.40 6.41
C LYS A 240 26.22 0.34 4.92
N GLN A 241 26.70 -0.68 4.22
CA GLN A 241 26.42 -0.87 2.79
C GLN A 241 24.96 -1.26 2.52
N LEU A 242 24.36 -2.09 3.37
CA LEU A 242 22.95 -2.47 3.28
C LEU A 242 22.06 -1.23 3.40
N LEU A 243 22.39 -0.30 4.31
CA LEU A 243 21.69 0.99 4.41
C LEU A 243 21.80 1.81 3.11
N LYS A 244 22.95 1.80 2.42
CA LYS A 244 23.09 2.47 1.12
C LYS A 244 22.18 1.85 0.06
N VAL A 245 22.12 0.51 -0.01
CA VAL A 245 21.20 -0.20 -0.91
C VAL A 245 19.74 0.14 -0.58
N ASN A 246 19.37 0.13 0.71
CA ASN A 246 18.01 0.48 1.16
C ASN A 246 17.64 1.93 0.83
N LYS A 247 18.58 2.88 0.93
CA LYS A 247 18.37 4.28 0.52
C LYS A 247 18.06 4.40 -0.98
N ILE A 248 18.75 3.64 -1.83
CA ILE A 248 18.47 3.62 -3.28
C ILE A 248 17.07 3.05 -3.54
N HIS A 249 16.73 1.89 -2.95
CA HIS A 249 15.38 1.34 -3.06
C HIS A 249 14.30 2.31 -2.56
N ARG A 250 14.56 3.03 -1.47
CA ARG A 250 13.63 4.03 -0.94
C ARG A 250 13.44 5.19 -1.91
N HIS A 251 14.51 5.67 -2.53
CA HIS A 251 14.44 6.75 -3.51
C HIS A 251 13.55 6.35 -4.70
N ILE A 252 13.80 5.18 -5.29
CA ILE A 252 12.99 4.62 -6.40
C ILE A 252 11.52 4.52 -5.97
N ALA A 253 11.25 3.94 -4.80
CA ALA A 253 9.89 3.79 -4.29
C ALA A 253 9.18 5.13 -4.07
N ASN A 254 9.90 6.14 -3.56
CA ASN A 254 9.35 7.47 -3.32
C ASN A 254 9.07 8.22 -4.62
N GLN A 255 9.97 8.16 -5.61
CA GLN A 255 9.73 8.80 -6.91
C GLN A 255 8.50 8.21 -7.60
N ARG A 256 8.38 6.88 -7.59
CA ARG A 256 7.19 6.19 -8.08
C ARG A 256 5.92 6.59 -7.33
N LEU A 257 5.97 6.63 -6.00
CA LEU A 257 4.84 7.05 -5.18
C LEU A 257 4.40 8.48 -5.52
N ASP A 258 5.35 9.41 -5.64
CA ASP A 258 5.09 10.81 -5.99
C ASP A 258 4.40 10.92 -7.35
N ASN A 259 4.93 10.26 -8.38
CA ASN A 259 4.34 10.21 -9.71
C ASN A 259 2.90 9.69 -9.69
N LEU A 260 2.69 8.53 -9.07
CA LEU A 260 1.37 7.91 -9.01
C LEU A 260 0.37 8.76 -8.22
N HIS A 261 0.80 9.43 -7.15
CA HIS A 261 -0.05 10.35 -6.42
C HIS A 261 -0.42 11.59 -7.27
N LYS A 262 0.51 12.15 -8.05
CA LYS A 262 0.22 13.29 -8.93
C LYS A 262 -0.81 12.92 -9.99
N ILE A 263 -0.55 11.85 -10.74
CA ILE A 263 -1.44 11.38 -11.83
C ILE A 263 -2.82 11.02 -11.29
N SER A 264 -2.92 10.23 -10.22
CA SER A 264 -4.23 9.87 -9.66
C SER A 264 -4.98 11.06 -9.04
N THR A 265 -4.28 12.11 -8.59
CA THR A 265 -4.94 13.36 -8.14
C THR A 265 -5.46 14.14 -9.33
N GLU A 266 -4.65 14.28 -10.39
CA GLU A 266 -5.03 14.98 -11.61
C GLU A 266 -6.28 14.38 -12.24
N ILE A 267 -6.31 13.05 -12.40
CA ILE A 267 -7.49 12.32 -12.92
C ILE A 267 -8.70 12.54 -12.01
N ALA A 268 -8.57 12.33 -10.69
CA ALA A 268 -9.70 12.47 -9.77
C ALA A 268 -10.23 13.91 -9.65
N ASN A 269 -9.41 14.90 -9.99
CA ASN A 269 -9.84 16.29 -10.07
C ASN A 269 -10.59 16.57 -11.38
N ARG A 270 -10.13 16.02 -12.51
CA ARG A 270 -10.69 16.28 -13.85
C ARG A 270 -11.97 15.50 -14.14
N TYR A 271 -12.01 14.22 -13.81
CA TYR A 271 -13.09 13.31 -14.20
C TYR A 271 -13.92 12.88 -12.99
N ASP A 272 -15.19 12.57 -13.25
CA ASP A 272 -16.18 12.14 -12.27
C ASP A 272 -16.42 10.63 -12.31
N VAL A 273 -16.22 10.03 -13.48
CA VAL A 273 -16.26 8.58 -13.66
C VAL A 273 -14.94 8.14 -14.29
N VAL A 274 -14.28 7.16 -13.66
CA VAL A 274 -13.09 6.53 -14.21
C VAL A 274 -13.36 5.05 -14.39
N CYS A 275 -13.28 4.57 -15.62
CA CYS A 275 -13.49 3.17 -15.98
C CYS A 275 -12.14 2.48 -16.20
N VAL A 276 -11.92 1.35 -15.57
CA VAL A 276 -10.67 0.57 -15.67
C VAL A 276 -10.97 -0.92 -15.76
N GLU A 277 -10.07 -1.71 -16.32
CA GLU A 277 -10.18 -3.16 -16.29
C GLU A 277 -9.70 -3.78 -14.97
N THR A 278 -10.32 -4.90 -14.60
CA THR A 278 -9.95 -5.69 -13.42
C THR A 278 -8.75 -6.61 -13.68
N LEU A 279 -7.54 -6.05 -13.69
CA LEU A 279 -6.35 -6.86 -13.99
C LEU A 279 -5.78 -7.59 -12.77
N ASN A 280 -5.43 -8.87 -12.97
CA ASN A 280 -4.65 -9.62 -11.99
C ASN A 280 -3.16 -9.33 -12.17
N MET A 281 -2.72 -8.20 -11.60
CA MET A 281 -1.33 -7.72 -11.67
C MET A 281 -0.32 -8.74 -11.15
N GLN A 282 -0.69 -9.60 -10.20
CA GLN A 282 0.20 -10.64 -9.66
C GLN A 282 0.48 -11.73 -10.70
N SER A 283 -0.57 -12.18 -11.40
CA SER A 283 -0.42 -13.12 -12.51
C SER A 283 0.40 -12.48 -13.63
N MET A 284 0.09 -11.24 -14.02
CA MET A 284 0.83 -10.53 -15.08
C MET A 284 2.31 -10.28 -14.75
N ALA A 285 2.66 -10.15 -13.46
CA ALA A 285 4.04 -9.99 -13.03
C ALA A 285 4.84 -11.31 -12.96
N ASN A 286 4.17 -12.45 -12.80
CA ASN A 286 4.80 -13.75 -12.53
C ASN A 286 4.98 -14.64 -13.78
N HIS A 287 4.28 -14.39 -14.89
CA HIS A 287 4.36 -15.24 -16.08
C HIS A 287 5.40 -14.78 -17.10
N GLY A 288 5.93 -15.73 -17.88
CA GLY A 288 7.06 -15.65 -18.82
C GLY A 288 6.98 -14.66 -19.98
N PHE A 289 6.15 -13.62 -19.89
CA PHE A 289 5.99 -12.55 -20.88
C PHE A 289 7.17 -11.56 -20.96
N GLY A 290 8.28 -11.81 -20.25
CA GLY A 290 9.47 -10.92 -20.24
C GLY A 290 9.27 -9.55 -19.56
N ASN A 291 8.04 -9.16 -19.26
CA ASN A 291 7.67 -7.80 -18.83
C ASN A 291 7.44 -7.64 -17.32
N GLY A 292 7.61 -8.69 -16.51
CA GLY A 292 7.33 -8.65 -15.06
C GLY A 292 8.08 -7.53 -14.31
N LYS A 293 9.30 -7.19 -14.73
CA LYS A 293 10.04 -6.04 -14.18
C LYS A 293 9.40 -4.69 -14.52
N ALA A 294 8.84 -4.53 -15.72
CA ALA A 294 8.17 -3.29 -16.14
C ALA A 294 6.80 -3.14 -15.44
N THR A 295 6.02 -4.22 -15.40
CA THR A 295 4.74 -4.31 -14.68
C THR A 295 4.88 -4.00 -13.18
N LEU A 296 5.96 -4.48 -12.54
CA LEU A 296 6.22 -4.17 -11.14
C LEU A 296 6.83 -2.78 -10.92
N ASP A 297 7.46 -2.20 -11.94
CA ASP A 297 8.01 -0.85 -11.88
C ASP A 297 6.90 0.20 -12.02
N ASN A 298 5.94 0.04 -12.94
CA ASN A 298 4.90 1.05 -13.17
C ASN A 298 3.95 1.25 -11.98
N GLY A 299 3.71 0.22 -11.17
CA GLY A 299 2.91 0.31 -9.95
C GLY A 299 1.41 0.49 -10.17
N TYR A 300 0.86 -0.02 -11.29
CA TYR A 300 -0.56 0.16 -11.66
C TYR A 300 -1.56 -0.26 -10.56
N GLY A 301 -1.33 -1.37 -9.86
CA GLY A 301 -2.22 -1.79 -8.76
C GLY A 301 -2.28 -0.76 -7.61
N MET A 302 -1.16 -0.09 -7.33
CA MET A 302 -1.10 0.98 -6.32
C MET A 302 -1.79 2.24 -6.82
N PHE A 303 -1.67 2.55 -8.12
CA PHE A 303 -2.40 3.63 -8.78
C PHE A 303 -3.91 3.44 -8.70
N LEU A 304 -4.44 2.23 -8.98
CA LEU A 304 -5.86 1.93 -8.85
C LEU A 304 -6.37 2.12 -7.42
N SER A 305 -5.63 1.64 -6.41
CA SER A 305 -5.98 1.91 -5.01
C SER A 305 -6.00 3.40 -4.69
N MET A 306 -5.13 4.20 -5.32
CA MET A 306 -5.12 5.66 -5.14
C MET A 306 -6.30 6.35 -5.80
N LEU A 307 -6.66 5.96 -7.02
CA LEU A 307 -7.87 6.44 -7.68
C LEU A 307 -9.11 6.13 -6.85
N GLU A 308 -9.23 4.89 -6.37
CA GLU A 308 -10.38 4.41 -5.60
C GLU A 308 -10.67 5.28 -4.39
N TYR A 309 -9.69 5.51 -3.50
CA TYR A 309 -9.94 6.37 -2.34
C TYR A 309 -10.10 7.84 -2.70
N LYS A 310 -9.45 8.34 -3.77
CA LYS A 310 -9.53 9.76 -4.17
C LYS A 310 -10.86 10.12 -4.81
N LEU A 311 -11.40 9.24 -5.64
CA LEU A 311 -12.71 9.41 -6.27
C LEU A 311 -13.81 9.27 -5.21
N SER A 312 -13.73 8.25 -4.35
CA SER A 312 -14.65 8.10 -3.21
C SER A 312 -14.60 9.30 -2.25
N ASP A 313 -13.40 9.84 -1.97
CA ASP A 313 -13.21 11.08 -1.20
C ASP A 313 -13.81 12.32 -1.90
N ARG A 314 -14.31 12.23 -3.14
CA ARG A 314 -14.95 13.33 -3.87
C ARG A 314 -16.39 13.03 -4.29
N ASN A 315 -16.97 11.92 -3.82
CA ASN A 315 -18.28 11.43 -4.28
C ASN A 315 -18.33 11.12 -5.80
N LYS A 316 -17.22 10.61 -6.32
CA LYS A 316 -17.01 10.24 -7.72
C LYS A 316 -16.82 8.72 -7.85
N TYR A 317 -16.86 8.19 -9.06
CA TYR A 317 -16.92 6.75 -9.32
C TYR A 317 -15.63 6.19 -9.93
N LEU A 318 -15.19 5.04 -9.40
CA LEU A 318 -14.23 4.16 -10.07
C LEU A 318 -14.98 2.88 -10.46
N VAL A 319 -15.19 2.67 -11.76
CA VAL A 319 -15.88 1.49 -12.30
C VAL A 319 -14.85 0.49 -12.78
N LYS A 320 -14.97 -0.76 -12.34
CA LYS A 320 -14.07 -1.85 -12.74
C LYS A 320 -14.80 -2.79 -13.68
N VAL A 321 -14.39 -2.79 -14.95
CA VAL A 321 -14.89 -3.69 -15.99
C VAL A 321 -14.26 -5.08 -15.82
N ASP A 322 -15.01 -6.13 -16.16
CA ASP A 322 -14.50 -7.49 -16.09
C ASP A 322 -13.34 -7.70 -17.07
N LYS A 323 -12.32 -8.43 -16.64
CA LYS A 323 -11.10 -8.69 -17.43
C LYS A 323 -11.32 -9.56 -18.67
N TRP A 324 -12.45 -10.26 -18.74
CA TRP A 324 -12.83 -11.10 -19.87
C TRP A 324 -13.61 -10.33 -20.93
N PHE A 325 -14.00 -9.09 -20.63
CA PHE A 325 -14.58 -8.19 -21.62
C PHE A 325 -13.57 -7.97 -22.76
N PRO A 326 -13.90 -8.26 -24.03
CA PRO A 326 -12.95 -8.25 -25.13
C PRO A 326 -12.69 -6.83 -25.68
N SER A 327 -12.33 -5.90 -24.79
CA SER A 327 -12.12 -4.47 -25.06
C SER A 327 -11.18 -4.19 -26.23
N SER A 328 -10.08 -4.93 -26.34
CA SER A 328 -9.09 -4.77 -27.42
C SER A 328 -9.47 -5.45 -28.75
N GLN A 329 -10.50 -6.31 -28.76
CA GLN A 329 -10.96 -7.04 -29.95
C GLN A 329 -12.22 -6.41 -30.55
N ILE A 330 -13.06 -5.73 -29.78
CA ILE A 330 -14.26 -5.07 -30.31
C ILE A 330 -13.88 -3.76 -31.00
N CYS A 331 -14.38 -3.49 -32.19
CA CYS A 331 -14.30 -2.17 -32.80
C CYS A 331 -15.24 -1.21 -32.03
N HIS A 332 -14.70 -0.17 -31.39
CA HIS A 332 -15.53 0.76 -30.61
C HIS A 332 -16.55 1.52 -31.47
N ARG A 333 -16.33 1.62 -32.79
CA ARG A 333 -17.18 2.38 -33.71
C ARG A 333 -18.39 1.57 -34.18
N CYS A 334 -18.22 0.29 -34.53
CA CYS A 334 -19.28 -0.53 -35.12
C CYS A 334 -19.62 -1.80 -34.34
N GLY A 335 -18.90 -2.12 -33.27
CA GLY A 335 -19.14 -3.31 -32.43
C GLY A 335 -18.60 -4.62 -33.01
N THR A 336 -18.07 -4.64 -34.24
CA THR A 336 -17.53 -5.85 -34.87
C THR A 336 -16.37 -6.41 -34.05
N LEU A 337 -16.39 -7.73 -33.83
CA LEU A 337 -15.33 -8.44 -33.14
C LEU A 337 -14.18 -8.77 -34.10
N HIS A 338 -12.95 -8.49 -33.68
CA HIS A 338 -11.70 -8.76 -34.38
C HIS A 338 -10.84 -9.76 -33.59
N PRO A 339 -11.06 -11.08 -33.73
CA PRO A 339 -10.35 -12.11 -32.97
C PRO A 339 -8.83 -12.11 -33.19
N GLU A 340 -8.36 -11.64 -34.34
CA GLU A 340 -6.93 -11.48 -34.67
C GLU A 340 -6.20 -10.57 -33.69
N MET A 341 -6.90 -9.62 -33.04
CA MET A 341 -6.33 -8.75 -32.02
C MET A 341 -5.85 -9.50 -30.77
N LYS A 342 -6.19 -10.78 -30.60
CA LYS A 342 -5.55 -11.64 -29.59
C LYS A 342 -4.03 -11.69 -29.76
N ASN A 343 -3.53 -11.52 -30.99
CA ASN A 343 -2.11 -11.38 -31.24
C ASN A 343 -1.59 -10.01 -30.74
N LEU A 344 -0.75 -10.02 -29.70
CA LEU A 344 -0.20 -8.82 -29.07
C LEU A 344 0.72 -7.99 -29.99
N GLN A 345 1.22 -8.57 -31.08
CA GLN A 345 2.02 -7.87 -32.09
C GLN A 345 1.18 -6.92 -32.94
N ILE A 346 -0.14 -7.13 -33.02
CA ILE A 346 -1.04 -6.22 -33.71
C ILE A 346 -1.32 -5.03 -32.79
N ARG A 347 -0.78 -3.87 -33.16
CA ARG A 347 -0.85 -2.62 -32.37
C ARG A 347 -1.84 -1.59 -32.90
N LYS A 348 -2.38 -1.79 -34.10
CA LYS A 348 -3.39 -0.92 -34.73
C LYS A 348 -4.62 -1.74 -35.06
N MET A 349 -5.78 -1.22 -34.70
CA MET A 349 -7.05 -1.75 -35.16
C MET A 349 -7.41 -1.11 -36.49
N LYS A 350 -7.69 -1.95 -37.49
CA LYS A 350 -8.26 -1.57 -38.78
C LYS A 350 -9.55 -2.34 -38.95
N CYS A 351 -10.67 -1.64 -39.09
CA CYS A 351 -11.98 -2.23 -39.24
C CYS A 351 -12.59 -1.83 -40.59
N ASP A 352 -13.39 -2.72 -41.17
CA ASP A 352 -14.08 -2.50 -42.45
C ASP A 352 -15.08 -1.33 -42.39
N CYS A 353 -15.50 -0.92 -41.17
CA CYS A 353 -16.27 0.30 -40.97
C CYS A 353 -15.46 1.60 -41.19
N GLY A 354 -14.22 1.50 -41.67
CA GLY A 354 -13.29 2.60 -41.92
C GLY A 354 -12.56 3.13 -40.68
N LEU A 355 -12.64 2.44 -39.53
CA LEU A 355 -11.88 2.84 -38.34
C LEU A 355 -10.42 2.38 -38.46
N ALA A 356 -9.48 3.30 -38.22
CA ALA A 356 -8.06 3.01 -38.06
C ALA A 356 -7.50 3.74 -36.83
N ILE A 357 -7.20 3.01 -35.75
CA ILE A 357 -6.78 3.59 -34.46
C ILE A 357 -5.77 2.70 -33.75
N SER A 358 -5.08 3.21 -32.73
CA SER A 358 -4.25 2.36 -31.87
C SER A 358 -5.12 1.35 -31.11
N ARG A 359 -4.60 0.13 -30.94
CA ARG A 359 -5.28 -0.93 -30.20
C ARG A 359 -5.60 -0.52 -28.75
N ASP A 360 -4.63 0.10 -28.08
CA ASP A 360 -4.75 0.45 -26.67
C ASP A 360 -5.81 1.57 -26.47
N GLN A 361 -5.86 2.55 -27.39
CA GLN A 361 -6.91 3.58 -27.35
C GLN A 361 -8.30 2.99 -27.65
N ASN A 362 -8.40 2.08 -28.63
CA ASN A 362 -9.67 1.38 -28.90
C ASN A 362 -10.16 0.60 -27.66
N ALA A 363 -9.24 -0.11 -26.98
CA ALA A 363 -9.55 -0.79 -25.74
C ALA A 363 -10.03 0.21 -24.65
N ALA A 364 -9.33 1.33 -24.47
CA ALA A 364 -9.70 2.36 -23.50
C ALA A 364 -11.10 2.95 -23.76
N ILE A 365 -11.48 3.18 -25.03
CA ILE A 365 -12.83 3.63 -25.41
C ILE A 365 -13.87 2.55 -25.09
N ASN A 366 -13.60 1.28 -25.40
CA ASN A 366 -14.53 0.19 -25.06
C ASN A 366 -14.69 0.01 -23.55
N ILE A 367 -13.60 0.15 -22.77
CA ILE A 367 -13.64 0.10 -21.29
C ILE A 367 -14.49 1.25 -20.74
N LEU A 368 -14.37 2.45 -21.32
CA LEU A 368 -15.21 3.58 -20.96
C LEU A 368 -16.70 3.25 -21.19
N ASN A 369 -17.04 2.83 -22.41
CA ASN A 369 -18.42 2.53 -22.81
C ASN A 369 -19.04 1.45 -21.92
N GLU A 370 -18.32 0.35 -21.70
CA GLU A 370 -18.78 -0.74 -20.86
C GLU A 370 -18.90 -0.32 -19.39
N GLY A 371 -17.95 0.46 -18.87
CA GLY A 371 -18.02 0.98 -17.52
C GLY A 371 -19.20 1.94 -17.30
N LEU A 372 -19.53 2.78 -18.29
CA LEU A 372 -20.71 3.63 -18.24
C LEU A 372 -22.01 2.81 -18.26
N ARG A 373 -22.09 1.78 -19.11
CA ARG A 373 -23.23 0.85 -19.16
C ARG A 373 -23.47 0.17 -17.81
N LEU A 374 -22.40 -0.35 -17.18
CA LEU A 374 -22.47 -0.96 -15.85
C LEU A 374 -22.90 0.04 -14.76
N LEU A 375 -22.48 1.30 -14.86
CA LEU A 375 -22.86 2.35 -13.92
C LEU A 375 -24.32 2.79 -14.08
N THR A 376 -24.89 2.68 -15.28
CA THR A 376 -26.31 2.97 -15.52
C THR A 376 -27.24 1.81 -15.17
N GLU A 377 -26.81 0.56 -15.38
CA GLU A 377 -27.61 -0.63 -15.04
C GLU A 377 -27.57 -0.99 -13.56
N GLY A 378 -26.50 -0.60 -12.85
CA GLY A 378 -26.33 -0.86 -11.42
C GLY A 378 -26.81 0.27 -10.49
N ALA A 379 -27.31 1.38 -11.06
CA ALA A 379 -27.97 2.46 -10.32
C ALA A 379 -29.48 2.22 -10.31
#